data_AF-A0A9Q8XMK1-F1
#
_entry.id   AF-A0A9Q8XMK1-F1
#
_cell.length_a   1.000
_cell.length_b   1.000
_cell.length_c   1.000
_cell.angle_alpha   90.00
_cell.angle_beta   90.00
_cell.angle_gamma   90.00
#
_symmetry.space_group_name_H-M   'P 1'
#
loop_
_entity.id
_entity.type
_entity.pdbx_description
1 polymer ?
#
loop_
_entity_poly.entity_id
_entity_poly.type
_entity_poly.pdbx_seq_one_letter_code
_entity_poly.pdbx_strand_id
1 'polypeptide(L)'
;MTAQSKTIDANEAPTGFYAVLKSELTNPTGDYPNICTHCDWRKQCCDPKTDLRLNIHRCMSDPLITESGDKVERNDGCSVVFKRIELS
;
A
#
# COMPACT_ATOMS: atom_id res chain seq x y z
N MET A 1 -25.04 -6.97 -3.10
CA MET A 1 -24.12 -5.84 -3.35
C MET A 1 -22.87 -6.44 -3.99
N THR A 2 -22.69 -6.27 -5.30
CA THR A 2 -21.51 -6.78 -5.99
C THR A 2 -20.31 -5.97 -5.53
N ALA A 3 -19.33 -6.60 -4.87
CA ALA A 3 -18.06 -5.96 -4.59
C ALA A 3 -17.44 -5.58 -5.93
N GLN A 4 -17.35 -4.28 -6.23
CA GLN A 4 -16.52 -3.81 -7.33
C GLN A 4 -15.09 -4.28 -7.04
N SER A 5 -14.53 -5.10 -7.94
CA SER A 5 -13.12 -5.46 -7.90
C SER A 5 -12.32 -4.18 -8.16
N LYS A 6 -11.84 -3.54 -7.09
CA LYS A 6 -10.90 -2.42 -7.23
C LYS A 6 -9.66 -2.95 -7.94
N THR A 7 -9.28 -2.30 -9.05
CA THR A 7 -8.09 -2.66 -9.83
C THR A 7 -6.92 -1.87 -9.28
N ILE A 8 -5.85 -2.56 -8.86
CA ILE A 8 -4.63 -1.94 -8.34
C ILE A 8 -3.84 -1.30 -9.50
N ASP A 9 -3.35 -0.08 -9.32
CA ASP A 9 -2.36 0.52 -10.23
C ASP A 9 -0.96 0.00 -9.88
N ALA A 10 -0.38 -0.78 -10.79
CA ALA A 10 0.94 -1.37 -10.63
C ALA A 10 2.08 -0.34 -10.64
N ASN A 11 1.87 0.84 -11.21
CA ASN A 11 2.88 1.90 -11.27
C ASN A 11 3.04 2.63 -9.93
N GLU A 12 2.09 2.45 -9.01
CA GLU A 12 2.10 3.04 -7.66
C GLU A 12 2.79 2.13 -6.64
N ALA A 13 3.61 1.18 -7.08
CA ALA A 13 4.44 0.33 -6.24
C ALA A 13 5.91 0.77 -6.29
N PRO A 14 6.67 0.67 -5.18
CA PRO A 14 8.09 0.96 -5.19
C PRO A 14 8.85 0.02 -6.14
N THR A 15 9.96 0.47 -6.73
CA THR A 15 10.79 -0.35 -7.61
C THR A 15 11.20 -1.67 -6.95
N GLY A 16 10.97 -2.79 -7.64
CA GLY A 16 11.22 -4.14 -7.13
C GLY A 16 10.10 -4.71 -6.25
N PHE A 17 8.95 -4.04 -6.19
CA PHE A 17 7.77 -4.48 -5.47
C PHE A 17 6.52 -4.43 -6.35
N TYR A 18 5.52 -5.23 -5.99
CA TYR A 18 4.16 -5.16 -6.53
C TYR A 18 3.15 -4.98 -5.37
N ALA A 19 1.98 -4.42 -5.67
CA ALA A 19 0.95 -4.15 -4.68
C ALA A 19 -0.10 -5.29 -4.63
N VAL A 20 -0.55 -5.62 -3.42
CA VAL A 20 -1.61 -6.61 -3.13
C VAL A 20 -2.64 -5.98 -2.21
N LEU A 21 -3.93 -6.22 -2.42
CA LEU A 21 -4.97 -5.65 -1.59
C LEU A 21 -4.88 -6.18 -0.14
N LYS A 22 -5.00 -5.28 0.84
CA LYS A 22 -5.05 -5.68 2.26
C LYS A 22 -6.24 -6.60 2.55
N SER A 23 -7.35 -6.43 1.85
CA SER A 23 -8.54 -7.27 1.97
C SER A 23 -8.35 -8.71 1.50
N GLU A 24 -7.31 -9.00 0.71
CA GLU A 24 -6.97 -10.36 0.28
C GLU A 24 -6.10 -11.09 1.32
N LEU A 25 -5.54 -10.36 2.27
CA LEU A 25 -4.63 -10.89 3.30
C LEU A 25 -5.31 -11.06 4.67
N THR A 26 -6.52 -10.53 4.82
CA THR A 26 -7.32 -10.73 6.03
C THR A 26 -7.82 -12.16 6.12
N ASN A 27 -7.62 -12.81 7.26
CA ASN A 27 -8.18 -14.13 7.50
C ASN A 27 -9.72 -14.07 7.62
N PRO A 28 -10.43 -15.20 7.47
CA PRO A 28 -11.89 -15.25 7.61
C PRO A 28 -12.41 -15.00 9.04
N THR A 29 -11.55 -15.14 10.07
CA THR A 29 -11.96 -14.99 11.49
C THR A 29 -11.92 -13.55 11.99
N GLY A 30 -11.38 -12.60 11.19
CA GLY A 30 -11.29 -11.19 11.57
C GLY A 30 -10.26 -10.90 12.66
N ASP A 31 -9.44 -11.88 13.04
CA ASP A 31 -8.26 -11.62 13.88
C ASP A 31 -7.22 -10.95 12.99
N TYR A 32 -7.03 -9.64 13.20
CA TYR A 32 -6.05 -8.86 12.46
C TYR A 32 -4.68 -8.97 13.15
N PRO A 33 -3.76 -9.85 12.71
CA PRO A 33 -2.35 -9.54 12.91
C PRO A 33 -2.12 -8.15 12.31
N ASN A 34 -1.21 -7.38 12.90
CA ASN A 34 -0.83 -6.07 12.38
C ASN A 34 -0.52 -6.21 10.87
N ILE A 35 -1.42 -5.76 9.99
CA ILE A 35 -1.37 -6.06 8.54
C ILE A 35 -0.06 -5.64 7.88
N CYS A 36 0.64 -4.68 8.50
CA CYS A 36 1.97 -4.24 8.10
C CYS A 36 3.03 -5.36 8.17
N THR A 37 2.83 -6.42 8.96
CA THR A 37 3.74 -7.58 9.05
C THR A 37 3.76 -8.39 7.75
N HIS A 38 2.73 -8.28 6.93
CA HIS A 38 2.65 -8.91 5.61
C HIS A 38 3.29 -8.05 4.51
N CYS A 39 3.84 -6.87 4.81
CA CYS A 39 4.45 -6.00 3.81
C CYS A 39 5.97 -6.19 3.77
N ASP A 40 6.50 -6.64 2.63
CA ASP A 40 7.94 -6.86 2.46
C ASP A 40 8.73 -5.53 2.42
N TRP A 41 8.03 -4.44 2.09
CA TRP A 41 8.55 -3.07 2.12
C TRP A 41 8.44 -2.41 3.50
N ARG A 42 7.97 -3.13 4.54
CA ARG A 42 7.74 -2.55 5.87
C ARG A 42 9.00 -1.94 6.48
N LYS A 43 10.18 -2.54 6.22
CA LYS A 43 11.46 -2.02 6.72
C LYS A 43 11.73 -0.60 6.19
N GLN A 44 11.54 -0.39 4.88
CA GLN A 44 11.68 0.91 4.22
C GLN A 44 10.62 1.90 4.70
N CYS A 45 9.37 1.46 4.85
CA CYS A 45 8.28 2.28 5.39
C CYS A 45 8.58 2.84 6.80
N CYS A 46 9.32 2.10 7.64
CA CYS A 46 9.75 2.55 8.96
C CYS A 46 11.01 3.41 8.97
N ASP A 47 11.74 3.48 7.84
CA ASP A 47 12.97 4.26 7.78
C ASP A 47 12.60 5.76 7.77
N PRO A 48 13.11 6.58 8.72
CA PRO A 48 12.84 8.01 8.77
C PRO A 48 13.35 8.78 7.53
N LYS A 49 14.21 8.16 6.70
CA LYS A 49 14.67 8.74 5.42
C LYS A 49 13.70 8.49 4.27
N THR A 50 12.70 7.63 4.45
CA THR A 50 11.73 7.32 3.41
C THR A 50 10.69 8.43 3.30
N ASP A 51 10.62 9.06 2.14
CA ASP A 51 9.56 10.04 1.87
C ASP A 51 8.24 9.33 1.57
N LEU A 52 7.34 9.31 2.55
CA LEU A 52 5.98 8.76 2.44
C LEU A 52 4.99 9.72 1.75
N ARG A 53 5.45 10.90 1.34
CA ARG A 53 4.70 11.84 0.49
C ARG A 53 4.84 11.50 -1.00
N LEU A 54 5.74 10.58 -1.36
CA LEU A 54 5.77 10.04 -2.71
C LEU A 54 4.58 9.09 -2.91
N ASN A 55 3.79 9.35 -3.95
CA ASN A 55 2.62 8.56 -4.30
C ASN A 55 2.94 7.05 -4.41
N ILE A 56 4.08 6.69 -5.03
CA ILE A 56 4.56 5.30 -5.18
C ILE A 56 4.90 4.57 -3.87
N HIS A 57 4.96 5.28 -2.74
CA HIS A 57 5.22 4.73 -1.40
C HIS A 57 3.96 4.60 -0.55
N ARG A 58 2.80 5.05 -1.08
CA ARG A 58 1.52 5.06 -0.36
C ARG A 58 0.92 3.66 -0.34
N CYS A 59 0.72 3.12 0.86
CA CYS A 59 0.06 1.83 1.07
C CYS A 59 -1.41 1.96 1.51
N MET A 60 -1.90 3.18 1.74
CA MET A 60 -3.26 3.48 2.17
C MET A 60 -4.01 4.23 1.07
N SER A 61 -5.31 3.95 0.97
CA SER A 61 -6.23 4.69 0.09
C SER A 61 -6.51 6.10 0.60
N ASP A 62 -6.40 6.32 1.91
CA ASP A 62 -6.69 7.62 2.50
C ASP A 62 -5.64 8.65 2.10
N PRO A 63 -6.03 9.90 1.85
CA PRO A 63 -5.09 10.95 1.50
C PRO A 63 -4.23 11.39 2.68
N LEU A 64 -2.98 11.73 2.39
CA LEU A 64 -2.14 12.56 3.24
C LEU A 64 -2.22 14.00 2.74
N ILE A 65 -2.51 14.91 3.65
CA ILE A 65 -2.44 16.34 3.39
C ILE A 65 -1.05 16.82 3.82
N THR A 66 -0.29 17.40 2.90
CA THR A 66 1.04 17.96 3.19
C THR A 66 0.93 19.28 3.94
N GLU A 67 2.05 19.80 4.43
CA GLU A 67 2.13 21.13 5.06
C GLU A 67 1.73 22.26 4.08
N SER A 68 1.96 22.08 2.78
CA SER A 68 1.52 23.00 1.72
C SER A 68 0.01 22.90 1.41
N GLY A 69 -0.69 21.92 1.98
CA GLY A 69 -2.11 21.65 1.70
C GLY A 69 -2.34 20.71 0.51
N ASP A 70 -1.29 20.18 -0.11
CA ASP A 70 -1.41 19.27 -1.24
C ASP A 70 -1.91 17.89 -0.77
N LYS A 71 -2.78 17.29 -1.60
CA LYS A 71 -3.34 15.96 -1.35
C LYS A 71 -2.48 14.90 -2.04
N VAL A 72 -1.93 13.99 -1.25
CA VAL A 72 -1.19 12.80 -1.74
C VAL A 72 -1.97 11.55 -1.39
N GLU A 73 -2.49 10.87 -2.40
CA GLU A 73 -3.19 9.59 -2.28
C GLU A 73 -2.80 8.67 -3.43
N ARG A 74 -3.20 7.38 -3.35
CA ARG A 74 -3.09 6.49 -4.49
C ARG A 74 -4.18 6.80 -5.52
N ASN A 75 -3.84 6.81 -6.79
CA ASN A 75 -4.75 7.00 -7.92
C ASN A 75 -5.81 5.89 -7.96
N ASP A 76 -5.44 4.67 -7.58
CA ASP A 76 -6.36 3.52 -7.53
C ASP A 76 -7.30 3.50 -6.31
N GLY A 77 -7.11 4.39 -5.33
CA GLY A 77 -7.90 4.42 -4.09
C GLY A 77 -7.90 3.09 -3.32
N CYS A 78 -6.85 2.28 -3.46
CA CYS A 78 -6.72 0.96 -2.83
C CYS A 78 -5.87 1.02 -1.56
N SER A 79 -6.20 0.20 -0.57
CA SER A 79 -5.32 -0.04 0.57
C SER A 79 -4.56 -1.34 0.34
N VAL A 80 -3.23 -1.25 0.24
CA VAL A 80 -2.37 -2.33 -0.26
C VAL A 80 -1.21 -2.64 0.69
N VAL A 81 -0.61 -3.81 0.53
CA VAL A 81 0.77 -4.05 0.98
C VAL A 81 1.67 -4.22 -0.24
N PHE A 82 2.96 -3.98 -0.05
CA PHE A 82 3.96 -4.21 -1.10
C PHE A 82 4.68 -5.53 -0.87
N LYS A 83 4.71 -6.35 -1.92
CA LYS A 83 5.38 -7.64 -1.98
C LYS A 83 6.58 -7.58 -2.89
N ARG A 84 7.67 -8.25 -2.55
CA ARG A 84 8.89 -8.24 -3.38
C ARG A 84 8.63 -8.98 -4.69
N ILE A 85 9.04 -8.39 -5.80
CA ILE A 85 9.11 -9.11 -7.08
C ILE A 85 10.28 -10.08 -6.96
N GLU A 86 9.99 -11.38 -6.91
CA GLU A 86 11.05 -12.38 -7.08
C GLU A 86 11.45 -12.38 -8.56
N LEU A 87 12.67 -11.92 -8.83
CA LEU A 87 13.26 -12.06 -10.16
C LEU A 87 13.72 -13.51 -10.28
N SER A 88 12.96 -14.31 -11.04
CA SER A 88 13.34 -15.65 -11.48
C SER A 88 14.56 -15.62 -12.39
#